data_AF-A0A5E7MIM7-F1
#
_entry.id   AF-A0A5E7MIM7-F1
#
_cell.length_a   1.000
_cell.length_b   1.000
_cell.length_c   1.000
_cell.angle_alpha   90.00
_cell.angle_beta   90.00
_cell.angle_gamma   90.00
#
_symmetry.space_group_name_H-M   'P 1'
#
loop_
_entity.id
_entity.type
_entity.pdbx_description
1 polymer ?
#
loop_
_entity_poly.entity_id
_entity_poly.type
_entity_poly.pdbx_seq_one_letter_code
_entity_poly.pdbx_strand_id
1 'polypeptide(L)'
;MPSLRLILLFDGTDNTPKDRTNVWRTYGLLAEKDVNGVPQKKEYISGVGTDVGELVRGSIFGQGVARKIREGYEWLVENYQDDAQIYVFGFSRGAFAARSLVQMIAICGLARPDTLKEWSTKEIFDRYADISQQDSEVIRPIWRLRYWQGHPAQAPSGWHPDRLEARLIDDVYVRAVKIHMAGLWDTVGAIDADALHNKDAHRGKSAAHNVRPTRAQGYGYHALAIDEHRPMFEASLWRAFAETGKEAETLADFTKCYEQRWFIGAHSDVGGGYQDDDLPNITLHWMMQKATALGLAFTHTIEPRPGAWHDPVHDSFKAFAGQILNIWDEIKNGDQRNYRDIGRLPRSIVTAGGTAGSLCTINETIDDSVLRRWQEDPTYRPPKLVGYFVRNPGELPHGTTTAQRTQRIYAEKYWNQTGVFLRAGVRYRAHVVPGVGEPLRDLKYIARGIDGEDWDSVAHRTASLVHGKRKDDAKWFALIGTVDKNHPWVMKDGGEFTVPVSGQMLCYFNDVQIELGFYDNNSGWVMLEVEQL
;
A
#
# COMPACT_ATOMS: atom_id res chain seq x y z
N MET A 1 -35.15 4.81 -3.36
CA MET A 1 -34.06 4.82 -4.36
C MET A 1 -33.57 6.26 -4.47
N PRO A 2 -32.27 6.51 -4.65
CA PRO A 2 -31.78 7.88 -4.77
C PRO A 2 -32.36 8.56 -6.01
N SER A 3 -32.68 9.84 -5.91
CA SER A 3 -33.08 10.67 -7.04
C SER A 3 -31.93 11.01 -7.99
N LEU A 4 -30.69 11.00 -7.46
CA LEU A 4 -29.50 11.49 -8.15
C LEU A 4 -28.24 10.83 -7.60
N ARG A 5 -27.25 10.59 -8.47
CA ARG A 5 -25.88 10.23 -8.10
C ARG A 5 -24.97 11.37 -8.51
N LEU A 6 -24.22 11.91 -7.55
CA LEU A 6 -23.24 12.98 -7.73
C LEU A 6 -21.85 12.36 -7.68
N ILE A 7 -21.06 12.52 -8.74
CA ILE A 7 -19.73 11.93 -8.85
C ILE A 7 -18.67 13.03 -9.04
N LEU A 8 -17.75 13.15 -8.08
CA LEU A 8 -16.59 14.03 -8.16
C LEU A 8 -15.34 13.22 -8.45
N LEU A 9 -14.51 13.68 -9.38
CA LEU A 9 -13.29 12.99 -9.79
C LEU A 9 -12.09 13.94 -9.75
N PHE A 10 -11.19 13.72 -8.77
CA PHE A 10 -10.01 14.55 -8.54
C PHE A 10 -8.75 13.92 -9.14
N ASP A 11 -8.19 14.52 -10.19
CA ASP A 11 -7.01 13.96 -10.86
C ASP A 11 -5.68 14.30 -10.15
N GLY A 12 -4.63 13.54 -10.48
CA GLY A 12 -3.27 13.76 -10.00
C GLY A 12 -2.69 15.10 -10.44
N THR A 13 -1.75 15.64 -9.65
CA THR A 13 -1.06 16.90 -9.97
C THR A 13 -0.33 16.82 -11.29
N ASP A 14 -0.41 17.92 -12.05
CA ASP A 14 0.07 18.03 -13.43
C ASP A 14 -0.58 17.07 -14.43
N ASN A 15 -1.57 16.28 -14.02
CA ASN A 15 -2.36 15.46 -14.94
C ASN A 15 -3.50 16.25 -15.58
N THR A 16 -3.65 15.97 -16.87
CA THR A 16 -4.66 16.50 -17.77
C THR A 16 -5.38 15.33 -18.45
N PRO A 17 -6.52 15.58 -19.12
CA PRO A 17 -7.20 14.57 -19.93
C PRO A 17 -6.30 13.81 -20.92
N LYS A 18 -5.18 14.42 -21.36
CA LYS A 18 -4.24 13.80 -22.30
C LYS A 18 -3.45 12.65 -21.69
N ASP A 19 -3.27 12.65 -20.37
CA ASP A 19 -2.47 11.65 -19.66
C ASP A 19 -3.27 10.35 -19.42
N ARG A 20 -4.60 10.37 -19.67
CA ARG A 20 -5.48 9.20 -19.59
C ARG A 20 -5.37 8.45 -18.26
N THR A 21 -5.29 9.18 -17.14
CA THR A 21 -5.36 8.61 -15.79
C THR A 21 -6.65 7.82 -15.59
N ASN A 22 -6.65 6.90 -14.63
CA ASN A 22 -7.86 6.15 -14.28
C ASN A 22 -8.99 7.07 -13.79
N VAL A 23 -8.68 8.25 -13.26
CA VAL A 23 -9.68 9.29 -12.92
C VAL A 23 -10.36 9.81 -14.19
N TRP A 24 -9.59 10.26 -15.18
CA TRP A 24 -10.14 10.75 -16.46
C TRP A 24 -10.88 9.65 -17.22
N ARG A 25 -10.33 8.43 -17.24
CA ARG A 25 -10.97 7.26 -17.86
C ARG A 25 -12.31 6.95 -17.18
N THR A 26 -12.36 6.96 -15.85
CA THR A 26 -13.62 6.77 -15.09
C THR A 26 -14.64 7.85 -15.47
N TYR A 27 -14.23 9.12 -15.55
CA TYR A 27 -15.12 10.21 -15.97
C TYR A 27 -15.71 9.98 -17.37
N GLY A 28 -14.88 9.57 -18.33
CA GLY A 28 -15.30 9.25 -19.69
C GLY A 28 -16.21 8.02 -19.78
N LEU A 29 -15.99 7.04 -18.89
CA LEU A 29 -16.73 5.78 -18.89
C LEU A 29 -18.07 5.83 -18.17
N LEU A 30 -18.28 6.73 -17.20
CA LEU A 30 -19.54 6.87 -16.47
C LEU A 30 -20.70 7.17 -17.42
N ALA A 31 -21.76 6.35 -17.37
CA ALA A 31 -22.99 6.56 -18.12
C ALA A 31 -23.79 7.75 -17.56
N GLU A 32 -24.66 8.36 -18.38
CA GLU A 32 -25.50 9.48 -17.93
C GLU A 32 -26.57 9.08 -16.90
N LYS A 33 -26.97 7.80 -16.90
CA LYS A 33 -27.95 7.22 -15.97
C LYS A 33 -27.51 5.83 -15.52
N ASP A 34 -27.91 5.44 -14.32
CA ASP A 34 -27.72 4.07 -13.83
C ASP A 34 -28.71 3.08 -14.48
N VAL A 35 -28.59 1.79 -14.13
CA VAL A 35 -29.43 0.71 -14.66
C VAL A 35 -30.93 0.88 -14.35
N ASN A 36 -31.28 1.69 -13.34
CA ASN A 36 -32.65 2.00 -12.96
C ASN A 36 -33.12 3.37 -13.50
N GLY A 37 -32.30 4.03 -14.31
CA GLY A 37 -32.59 5.34 -14.88
C GLY A 37 -32.30 6.53 -13.96
N VAL A 38 -31.64 6.32 -12.81
CA VAL A 38 -31.23 7.40 -11.90
C VAL A 38 -30.11 8.21 -12.56
N PRO A 39 -30.23 9.54 -12.71
CA PRO A 39 -29.19 10.37 -13.29
C PRO A 39 -27.85 10.29 -12.53
N GLN A 40 -26.75 10.29 -13.28
CA GLN A 40 -25.38 10.31 -12.76
C GLN A 40 -24.68 11.60 -13.19
N LYS A 41 -24.75 12.63 -12.34
CA LYS A 41 -24.11 13.92 -12.63
C LYS A 41 -22.65 13.85 -12.18
N LYS A 42 -21.73 14.14 -13.10
CA LYS A 42 -20.28 13.99 -12.90
C LYS A 42 -19.52 15.30 -13.09
N GLU A 43 -18.50 15.50 -12.26
CA GLU A 43 -17.60 16.65 -12.32
C GLU A 43 -16.15 16.18 -12.27
N TYR A 44 -15.35 16.68 -13.22
CA TYR A 44 -13.92 16.38 -13.31
C TYR A 44 -13.12 17.58 -12.82
N ILE A 45 -12.36 17.36 -11.76
CA ILE A 45 -11.48 18.35 -11.16
C ILE A 45 -10.06 18.00 -11.55
N SER A 46 -9.50 18.80 -12.47
CA SER A 46 -8.13 18.63 -12.95
C SER A 46 -7.11 18.68 -11.81
N GLY A 47 -5.95 18.07 -12.03
CA GLY A 47 -4.79 18.22 -11.17
C GLY A 47 -4.47 19.68 -10.86
N VAL A 48 -3.86 19.90 -9.68
CA VAL A 48 -3.18 21.18 -9.43
C VAL A 48 -1.99 21.27 -10.37
N GLY A 49 -1.82 22.38 -11.08
CA GLY A 49 -0.60 22.65 -11.85
C GLY A 49 0.51 23.09 -10.90
N THR A 50 1.73 22.59 -11.10
CA THR A 50 2.93 23.15 -10.46
C THR A 50 3.32 24.44 -11.18
N ASP A 51 3.08 25.59 -10.57
CA ASP A 51 3.81 26.79 -10.97
C ASP A 51 5.28 26.57 -10.56
N VAL A 52 6.19 26.51 -11.54
CA VAL A 52 7.63 26.31 -11.31
C VAL A 52 8.22 27.37 -10.37
N GLY A 53 7.56 28.53 -10.23
CA GLY A 53 7.88 29.59 -9.26
C GLY A 53 7.51 29.28 -7.80
N GLU A 54 6.56 28.38 -7.52
CA GLU A 54 6.20 27.96 -6.16
C GLU A 54 7.24 26.99 -5.58
N LEU A 55 7.83 26.13 -6.43
CA LEU A 55 8.87 25.17 -6.04
C LEU A 55 10.14 25.82 -5.45
N VAL A 56 10.44 27.05 -5.86
CA VAL A 56 11.67 27.80 -5.47
C VAL A 56 11.45 28.74 -4.28
N ARG A 57 10.20 29.07 -3.93
CA ARG A 57 9.87 30.07 -2.89
C ARG A 57 9.52 29.50 -1.51
N GLY A 58 9.69 28.19 -1.29
CA GLY A 58 9.35 27.55 -0.01
C GLY A 58 7.84 27.58 0.32
N SER A 59 6.99 27.99 -0.62
CA SER A 59 5.53 27.89 -0.56
C SER A 59 5.11 26.82 -1.54
N ILE A 60 5.31 25.56 -1.19
CA ILE A 60 5.04 24.45 -2.10
C ILE A 60 3.85 23.66 -1.53
N PHE A 61 2.80 23.49 -2.35
CA PHE A 61 1.71 22.50 -2.22
C PHE A 61 0.40 22.83 -1.46
N GLY A 62 0.29 23.91 -0.68
CA GLY A 62 -0.93 24.17 0.13
C GLY A 62 -2.14 24.80 -0.58
N GLN A 63 -1.92 25.83 -1.41
CA GLN A 63 -3.03 26.67 -1.92
C GLN A 63 -3.81 26.02 -3.07
N GLY A 64 -3.12 25.33 -3.98
CA GLY A 64 -3.73 24.66 -5.13
C GLY A 64 -4.70 23.55 -4.72
N VAL A 65 -4.28 22.68 -3.80
CA VAL A 65 -5.10 21.55 -3.33
C VAL A 65 -6.30 22.05 -2.54
N ALA A 66 -6.10 23.05 -1.66
CA ALA A 66 -7.19 23.71 -0.93
C ALA A 66 -8.24 24.31 -1.89
N ARG A 67 -7.81 24.96 -2.97
CA ARG A 67 -8.74 25.46 -4.00
C ARG A 67 -9.53 24.32 -4.64
N LYS A 68 -8.89 23.22 -5.03
CA LYS A 68 -9.60 22.07 -5.63
C LYS A 68 -10.61 21.44 -4.69
N ILE A 69 -10.28 21.31 -3.40
CA ILE A 69 -11.22 20.82 -2.37
C ILE A 69 -12.45 21.74 -2.29
N ARG A 70 -12.23 23.06 -2.28
CA ARG A 70 -13.32 24.06 -2.25
C ARG A 70 -14.18 24.02 -3.53
N GLU A 71 -13.57 23.89 -4.71
CA GLU A 71 -14.28 23.72 -5.99
C GLU A 71 -15.24 22.50 -5.93
N GLY A 72 -14.75 21.35 -5.45
CA GLY A 72 -15.60 20.17 -5.29
C GLY A 72 -16.70 20.35 -4.23
N TYR A 73 -16.41 21.06 -3.15
CA TYR A 73 -17.41 21.38 -2.13
C TYR A 73 -18.52 22.30 -2.67
N GLU A 74 -18.15 23.38 -3.35
CA GLU A 74 -19.08 24.33 -3.99
C GLU A 74 -19.98 23.63 -5.00
N TRP A 75 -19.40 22.78 -5.84
CA TRP A 75 -20.18 21.98 -6.79
C TRP A 75 -21.18 21.05 -6.10
N LEU A 76 -20.83 20.43 -4.97
CA LEU A 76 -21.80 19.65 -4.20
C LEU A 76 -22.91 20.53 -3.62
N VAL A 77 -22.57 21.70 -3.08
CA VAL A 77 -23.57 22.62 -2.52
C VAL A 77 -24.62 23.02 -3.57
N GLU A 78 -24.17 23.29 -4.80
CA GLU A 78 -25.05 23.68 -5.91
C GLU A 78 -25.93 22.55 -6.42
N ASN A 79 -25.49 21.29 -6.29
CA ASN A 79 -26.11 20.15 -6.96
C ASN A 79 -26.78 19.13 -6.05
N TYR A 80 -26.56 19.21 -4.73
CA TYR A 80 -27.07 18.22 -3.79
C TYR A 80 -28.58 18.34 -3.51
N GLN A 81 -29.25 17.20 -3.60
CA GLN A 81 -30.66 16.99 -3.24
C GLN A 81 -30.72 16.00 -2.07
N ASP A 82 -31.77 16.07 -1.24
CA ASP A 82 -31.79 15.47 0.11
C ASP A 82 -31.70 13.92 0.17
N ASP A 83 -31.74 13.24 -0.99
CA ASP A 83 -31.57 11.79 -1.15
C ASP A 83 -30.48 11.41 -2.18
N ALA A 84 -29.68 12.38 -2.63
CA ALA A 84 -28.59 12.15 -3.57
C ALA A 84 -27.47 11.31 -2.96
N GLN A 85 -26.89 10.40 -3.74
CA GLN A 85 -25.70 9.63 -3.35
C GLN A 85 -24.43 10.30 -3.89
N ILE A 86 -23.46 10.53 -3.02
CA ILE A 86 -22.18 11.17 -3.38
C ILE A 86 -21.08 10.11 -3.54
N TYR A 87 -20.40 10.14 -4.68
CA TYR A 87 -19.23 9.34 -4.99
C TYR A 87 -18.05 10.28 -5.20
N VAL A 88 -16.91 9.94 -4.59
CA VAL A 88 -15.69 10.73 -4.75
C VAL A 88 -14.58 9.81 -5.21
N PHE A 89 -13.93 10.18 -6.31
CA PHE A 89 -12.78 9.47 -6.85
C PHE A 89 -11.55 10.37 -6.80
N GLY A 90 -10.37 9.77 -6.68
CA GLY A 90 -9.15 10.51 -6.94
C GLY A 90 -7.89 9.69 -7.07
N PHE A 91 -6.89 10.26 -7.73
CA PHE A 91 -5.57 9.67 -7.92
C PHE A 91 -4.47 10.55 -7.31
N SER A 92 -3.46 9.95 -6.67
CA SER A 92 -2.28 10.67 -6.17
C SER A 92 -2.65 11.79 -5.18
N ARG A 93 -2.20 13.03 -5.43
CA ARG A 93 -2.61 14.23 -4.69
C ARG A 93 -4.10 14.59 -4.90
N GLY A 94 -4.71 14.18 -6.01
CA GLY A 94 -6.15 14.22 -6.20
C GLY A 94 -6.89 13.27 -5.26
N ALA A 95 -6.33 12.09 -4.98
CA ALA A 95 -6.88 11.17 -3.96
C ALA A 95 -6.79 11.78 -2.55
N PHE A 96 -5.73 12.55 -2.26
CA PHE A 96 -5.63 13.33 -1.04
C PHE A 96 -6.73 14.41 -0.97
N ALA A 97 -6.93 15.18 -2.04
CA ALA A 97 -8.01 16.16 -2.14
C ALA A 97 -9.40 15.52 -1.94
N ALA A 98 -9.66 14.37 -2.56
CA ALA A 98 -10.88 13.59 -2.38
C ALA A 98 -11.12 13.24 -0.90
N ARG A 99 -10.10 12.70 -0.21
CA ARG A 99 -10.20 12.37 1.23
C ARG A 99 -10.37 13.59 2.12
N SER A 100 -9.75 14.71 1.74
CA SER A 100 -9.90 15.98 2.44
C SER A 100 -11.32 16.53 2.28
N LEU A 101 -11.92 16.46 1.09
CA LEU A 101 -13.32 16.82 0.88
C LEU A 101 -14.26 15.95 1.73
N VAL A 102 -14.05 14.64 1.73
CA VAL A 102 -14.85 13.69 2.55
C VAL A 102 -14.80 14.07 4.03
N GLN A 103 -13.63 14.46 4.55
CA GLN A 103 -13.52 14.89 5.94
C GLN A 103 -14.00 16.32 6.19
N MET A 104 -13.82 17.23 5.25
CA MET A 104 -14.42 18.56 5.33
C MET A 104 -15.93 18.45 5.48
N ILE A 105 -16.57 17.56 4.72
CA ILE A 105 -18.00 17.25 4.86
C ILE A 105 -18.32 16.57 6.20
N ALA A 106 -17.48 15.64 6.66
CA ALA A 106 -17.67 15.01 7.97
C ALA A 106 -17.52 16.00 9.15
N ILE A 107 -16.66 17.00 9.00
CA ILE A 107 -16.34 17.99 10.04
C ILE A 107 -17.32 19.16 10.02
N CYS A 108 -17.59 19.68 8.83
CA CYS A 108 -18.35 20.90 8.64
C CYS A 108 -19.76 20.67 8.08
N GLY A 109 -20.13 19.45 7.66
CA GLY A 109 -21.35 19.22 6.89
C GLY A 109 -21.28 19.82 5.48
N LEU A 110 -22.38 19.72 4.75
CA LEU A 110 -22.54 20.35 3.43
C LEU A 110 -23.42 21.60 3.57
N ALA A 111 -22.90 22.76 3.19
CA ALA A 111 -23.66 24.01 3.26
C ALA A 111 -24.89 23.98 2.34
N ARG A 112 -25.90 24.78 2.65
CA ARG A 112 -26.96 25.10 1.70
C ARG A 112 -26.52 26.25 0.78
N PRO A 113 -27.05 26.35 -0.45
CA PRO A 113 -26.69 27.43 -1.37
C PRO A 113 -26.79 28.83 -0.76
N ASP A 114 -27.83 29.10 0.03
CA ASP A 114 -28.00 30.41 0.68
C ASP A 114 -26.97 30.69 1.77
N THR A 115 -26.40 29.66 2.39
CA THR A 115 -25.32 29.82 3.37
C THR A 115 -24.06 30.37 2.72
N LEU A 116 -23.77 29.95 1.48
CA LEU A 116 -22.62 30.44 0.74
C LEU A 116 -22.75 31.90 0.26
N LYS A 117 -23.94 32.49 0.33
CA LYS A 117 -24.14 33.94 0.07
C LYS A 117 -23.65 34.80 1.21
N GLU A 118 -23.67 34.26 2.44
CA GLU A 118 -23.24 34.98 3.63
C GLU A 118 -21.81 34.60 4.05
N TRP A 119 -21.36 33.37 3.77
CA TRP A 119 -20.11 32.79 4.24
C TRP A 119 -19.36 32.13 3.10
N SER A 120 -18.08 32.44 2.98
CA SER A 120 -17.26 31.87 1.92
C SER A 120 -16.93 30.40 2.21
N THR A 121 -16.80 29.59 1.16
CA THR A 121 -16.27 28.22 1.26
C THR A 121 -14.88 28.19 1.90
N LYS A 122 -14.12 29.30 1.80
CA LYS A 122 -12.83 29.45 2.46
C LYS A 122 -12.95 29.36 3.99
N GLU A 123 -13.91 30.03 4.60
CA GLU A 123 -14.09 29.99 6.07
C GLU A 123 -14.45 28.57 6.56
N ILE A 124 -15.27 27.84 5.79
CA ILE A 124 -15.59 26.44 6.08
C ILE A 124 -14.36 25.55 5.94
N PHE A 125 -13.54 25.79 4.91
CA PHE A 125 -12.29 25.07 4.68
C PHE A 125 -11.25 25.37 5.76
N ASP A 126 -11.11 26.63 6.18
CA ASP A 126 -10.16 27.05 7.21
C ASP A 126 -10.45 26.31 8.53
N ARG A 127 -11.73 26.20 8.92
CA ARG A 127 -12.12 25.35 10.07
C ARG A 127 -11.72 23.89 9.89
N TYR A 128 -11.99 23.31 8.71
CA TYR A 128 -11.58 21.95 8.42
C TYR A 128 -10.05 21.81 8.57
N ALA A 129 -9.29 22.73 7.99
CA ALA A 129 -7.84 22.76 8.04
C ALA A 129 -7.34 22.83 9.50
N ASP A 130 -7.87 23.78 10.29
CA ASP A 130 -7.52 23.98 11.69
C ASP A 130 -7.78 22.74 12.54
N ILE A 131 -8.94 22.08 12.37
CA ILE A 131 -9.27 20.84 13.08
C ILE A 131 -8.39 19.68 12.61
N SER A 132 -8.09 19.64 11.31
CA SER A 132 -7.31 18.56 10.71
C SER A 132 -5.83 18.55 11.15
N GLN A 133 -5.35 19.67 11.70
CA GLN A 133 -4.00 19.82 12.25
C GLN A 133 -3.89 19.48 13.75
N GLN A 134 -5.01 19.20 14.44
CA GLN A 134 -4.99 18.96 15.89
C GLN A 134 -4.63 17.50 16.24
N ASP A 135 -3.70 17.33 17.19
CA ASP A 135 -3.24 16.03 17.69
C ASP A 135 -4.28 15.34 18.61
N SER A 136 -5.20 14.60 17.98
CA SER A 136 -6.04 13.54 18.57
C SER A 136 -7.17 13.94 19.55
N GLU A 137 -8.26 13.17 19.46
CA GLU A 137 -9.49 13.13 20.27
C GLU A 137 -10.51 14.27 20.21
N VAL A 138 -10.12 15.52 19.94
CA VAL A 138 -11.09 16.62 19.73
C VAL A 138 -11.32 16.87 18.24
N ILE A 139 -11.41 15.81 17.42
CA ILE A 139 -12.17 15.96 16.18
C ILE A 139 -13.58 16.30 16.66
N ARG A 140 -14.05 17.51 16.36
CA ARG A 140 -15.43 17.95 16.60
C ARG A 140 -16.18 17.84 15.28
N PRO A 141 -16.44 16.61 14.78
CA PRO A 141 -17.23 16.48 13.59
C PRO A 141 -18.62 17.06 13.85
N ILE A 142 -19.29 17.52 12.80
CA ILE A 142 -20.59 18.17 12.90
C ILE A 142 -21.59 17.37 13.76
N TRP A 143 -21.59 16.04 13.64
CA TRP A 143 -22.48 15.17 14.42
C TRP A 143 -22.21 15.25 15.93
N ARG A 144 -20.94 15.42 16.35
CA ARG A 144 -20.56 15.53 17.76
C ARG A 144 -20.95 16.88 18.32
N LEU A 145 -20.81 17.95 17.54
CA LEU A 145 -21.29 19.29 17.92
C LEU A 145 -22.81 19.28 18.12
N ARG A 146 -23.56 18.68 17.19
CA ARG A 146 -25.02 18.50 17.31
C ARG A 146 -25.41 17.65 18.52
N TYR A 147 -24.65 16.59 18.79
CA TYR A 147 -24.84 15.75 19.97
C TYR A 147 -24.69 16.56 21.27
N TRP A 148 -23.63 17.35 21.40
CA TRP A 148 -23.38 18.20 22.56
C TRP A 148 -24.40 19.33 22.71
N GLN A 149 -24.87 19.91 21.61
CA GLN A 149 -25.95 20.90 21.64
C GLN A 149 -27.24 20.31 22.24
N GLY A 150 -27.57 19.06 21.89
CA GLY A 150 -28.72 18.34 22.45
C GLY A 150 -28.46 17.73 23.84
N HIS A 151 -27.19 17.53 24.23
CA HIS A 151 -26.78 16.93 25.49
C HIS A 151 -25.66 17.73 26.18
N PRO A 152 -25.95 18.95 26.68
CA PRO A 152 -24.91 19.85 27.20
C PRO A 152 -24.09 19.25 28.36
N ALA A 153 -24.69 18.38 29.17
CA ALA A 153 -24.01 17.68 30.27
C ALA A 153 -22.91 16.70 29.81
N GLN A 154 -22.90 16.32 28.53
CA GLN A 154 -21.87 15.44 27.94
C GLN A 154 -20.87 16.21 27.08
N ALA A 155 -21.01 17.53 26.98
CA ALA A 155 -20.04 18.38 26.31
C ALA A 155 -18.79 18.56 27.21
N PRO A 156 -17.60 18.81 26.62
CA PRO A 156 -16.44 19.21 27.39
C PRO A 156 -16.75 20.43 28.27
N SER A 157 -16.17 20.47 29.48
CA SER A 157 -16.39 21.59 30.40
C SER A 157 -16.04 22.93 29.74
N GLY A 158 -16.97 23.88 29.79
CA GLY A 158 -16.82 25.21 29.17
C GLY A 158 -16.97 25.24 27.65
N TRP A 159 -17.37 24.13 27.01
CA TRP A 159 -17.65 24.15 25.57
C TRP A 159 -18.93 24.94 25.27
N HIS A 160 -18.80 25.88 24.34
CA HIS A 160 -19.89 26.58 23.68
C HIS A 160 -19.55 26.68 22.19
N PRO A 161 -20.53 26.56 21.28
CA PRO A 161 -20.27 26.71 19.86
C PRO A 161 -19.83 28.15 19.56
N ASP A 162 -18.73 28.30 18.82
CA ASP A 162 -18.37 29.59 18.24
C ASP A 162 -19.39 30.01 17.16
N ARG A 163 -19.23 31.22 16.59
CA ARG A 163 -20.15 31.76 15.58
C ARG A 163 -20.31 30.83 14.37
N LEU A 164 -19.24 30.15 13.96
CA LEU A 164 -19.25 29.21 12.84
C LEU A 164 -19.93 27.91 13.27
N GLU A 165 -19.52 27.31 14.39
CA GLU A 165 -20.11 26.09 14.95
C GLU A 165 -21.62 26.22 15.14
N ALA A 166 -22.10 27.37 15.63
CA ALA A 166 -23.52 27.65 15.83
C ALA A 166 -24.34 27.59 14.54
N ARG A 167 -23.76 27.95 13.40
CA ARG A 167 -24.39 27.81 12.07
C ARG A 167 -24.25 26.40 11.52
N LEU A 168 -23.09 25.76 11.71
CA LEU A 168 -22.86 24.40 11.21
C LEU A 168 -23.81 23.38 11.86
N ILE A 169 -24.18 23.58 13.11
CA ILE A 169 -25.13 22.70 13.82
C ILE A 169 -26.60 22.99 13.50
N ASP A 170 -26.89 24.08 12.79
CA ASP A 170 -28.25 24.47 12.40
C ASP A 170 -28.59 23.95 10.99
N ASP A 171 -29.63 23.13 10.91
CA ASP A 171 -30.10 22.48 9.67
C ASP A 171 -30.63 23.46 8.61
N VAL A 172 -30.92 24.71 9.00
CA VAL A 172 -31.24 25.81 8.07
C VAL A 172 -30.03 26.16 7.21
N TYR A 173 -28.81 26.08 7.74
CA TYR A 173 -27.61 26.48 7.01
C TYR A 173 -26.83 25.28 6.47
N VAL A 174 -26.81 24.16 7.21
CA VAL A 174 -25.94 23.04 6.89
C VAL A 174 -26.68 21.72 7.02
N ARG A 175 -26.48 20.84 6.06
CA ARG A 175 -27.01 19.47 6.09
C ARG A 175 -25.91 18.47 6.39
N ALA A 176 -26.24 17.50 7.24
CA ALA A 176 -25.42 16.32 7.45
C ALA A 176 -25.64 15.35 6.29
N VAL A 177 -24.61 15.12 5.48
CA VAL A 177 -24.68 14.23 4.30
C VAL A 177 -23.69 13.09 4.45
N LYS A 178 -24.02 11.96 3.82
CA LYS A 178 -23.12 10.81 3.74
C LYS A 178 -22.44 10.77 2.38
N ILE A 179 -21.16 10.44 2.40
CA ILE A 179 -20.43 10.05 1.20
C ILE A 179 -20.71 8.57 0.99
N HIS A 180 -21.28 8.20 -0.14
CA HIS A 180 -21.62 6.81 -0.43
C HIS A 180 -20.33 5.99 -0.64
N MET A 181 -19.42 6.46 -1.48
CA MET A 181 -18.16 5.78 -1.79
C MET A 181 -17.02 6.78 -1.99
N ALA A 182 -15.83 6.45 -1.46
CA ALA A 182 -14.56 7.04 -1.89
C ALA A 182 -13.73 5.98 -2.62
N GLY A 183 -13.40 6.20 -3.90
CA GLY A 183 -12.57 5.33 -4.74
C GLY A 183 -11.23 6.00 -5.05
N LEU A 184 -10.13 5.43 -4.56
CA LEU A 184 -8.83 6.08 -4.56
C LEU A 184 -7.79 5.24 -5.30
N TRP A 185 -6.96 5.90 -6.09
CA TRP A 185 -5.70 5.33 -6.61
C TRP A 185 -4.53 6.02 -5.93
N ASP A 186 -3.73 5.22 -5.25
CA ASP A 186 -2.41 5.52 -4.71
C ASP A 186 -2.26 6.91 -4.05
N THR A 187 -3.06 7.18 -3.02
CA THR A 187 -2.97 8.43 -2.25
C THR A 187 -1.55 8.67 -1.73
N VAL A 188 -0.97 9.81 -2.12
CA VAL A 188 0.27 10.34 -1.56
C VAL A 188 -0.03 11.66 -0.83
N GLY A 189 0.65 11.89 0.29
CA GLY A 189 0.47 13.12 1.08
C GLY A 189 0.95 14.35 0.32
N ALA A 190 0.54 15.54 0.77
CA ALA A 190 1.19 16.77 0.31
C ALA A 190 2.62 16.82 0.89
N ILE A 191 3.58 17.24 0.08
CA ILE A 191 4.99 17.33 0.49
C ILE A 191 5.15 18.66 1.24
N ASP A 192 5.56 18.61 2.50
CA ASP A 192 6.04 19.80 3.22
C ASP A 192 7.52 20.06 2.85
N ALA A 193 7.93 21.32 2.77
CA ALA A 193 9.31 21.71 2.45
C ALA A 193 10.35 21.10 3.42
N ASP A 194 9.92 20.78 4.65
CA ASP A 194 10.73 20.08 5.65
C ASP A 194 11.08 18.63 5.26
N ALA A 195 10.24 17.98 4.43
CA ALA A 195 10.50 16.60 3.97
C ALA A 195 11.67 16.52 2.95
N LEU A 196 12.03 17.64 2.32
CA LEU A 196 13.15 17.73 1.37
C LEU A 196 14.52 17.89 2.07
N HIS A 197 14.55 18.34 3.33
CA HIS A 197 15.80 18.69 4.02
C HIS A 197 16.04 17.93 5.33
N ASN A 198 15.06 17.19 5.85
CA ASN A 198 15.16 16.57 7.17
C ASN A 198 15.12 15.03 7.12
N LYS A 199 16.26 14.37 7.42
CA LYS A 199 16.35 12.90 7.56
C LYS A 199 15.46 12.35 8.70
N ASP A 200 14.98 13.22 9.59
CA ASP A 200 14.04 12.88 10.67
C ASP A 200 12.56 12.97 10.27
N ALA A 201 12.24 13.27 9.00
CA ALA A 201 10.86 13.33 8.49
C ALA A 201 10.08 11.99 8.59
N HIS A 202 10.74 10.90 8.98
CA HIS A 202 10.08 9.69 9.48
C HIS A 202 9.21 9.91 10.75
N ARG A 203 9.30 11.09 11.39
CA ARG A 203 8.44 11.51 12.50
C ARG A 203 7.24 12.33 12.03
N GLY A 204 6.28 11.67 11.38
CA GLY A 204 4.84 11.95 11.54
C GLY A 204 4.27 13.34 11.22
N LYS A 205 4.98 14.20 10.47
CA LYS A 205 4.52 15.57 10.15
C LYS A 205 4.36 15.88 8.65
N SER A 206 4.31 14.88 7.77
CA SER A 206 4.01 15.13 6.35
C SER A 206 2.51 15.45 6.15
N ALA A 207 2.24 16.73 5.86
CA ALA A 207 0.97 17.36 5.49
C ALA A 207 -0.24 17.12 6.39
N ALA A 208 -0.31 17.92 7.46
CA ALA A 208 -1.37 18.85 7.92
C ALA A 208 -2.86 18.72 7.50
N HIS A 209 -3.30 17.65 6.84
CA HIS A 209 -4.70 17.29 6.71
C HIS A 209 -4.86 15.86 7.17
N ASN A 210 -5.59 15.71 8.28
CA ASN A 210 -6.18 14.45 8.68
C ASN A 210 -6.78 13.76 7.44
N VAL A 211 -6.35 12.54 7.11
CA VAL A 211 -6.86 11.67 6.03
C VAL A 211 -7.57 10.44 6.62
N ARG A 212 -8.02 10.54 7.87
CA ARG A 212 -8.59 9.43 8.63
C ARG A 212 -9.89 8.92 7.99
N PRO A 213 -10.19 7.62 8.15
CA PRO A 213 -11.51 7.10 7.84
C PRO A 213 -12.56 7.83 8.67
N THR A 214 -13.75 8.01 8.11
CA THR A 214 -14.86 8.70 8.79
C THR A 214 -16.14 7.90 8.70
N ARG A 215 -16.97 7.98 9.75
CA ARG A 215 -18.32 7.41 9.74
C ARG A 215 -19.27 8.11 8.77
N ALA A 216 -18.91 9.29 8.25
CA ALA A 216 -19.65 9.95 7.19
C ALA A 216 -19.48 9.26 5.83
N GLN A 217 -18.44 8.46 5.66
CA GLN A 217 -18.17 7.69 4.45
C GLN A 217 -18.69 6.26 4.61
N GLY A 218 -19.56 5.87 3.70
CA GLY A 218 -20.17 4.54 3.64
C GLY A 218 -19.15 3.47 3.22
N TYR A 219 -18.50 3.66 2.08
CA TYR A 219 -17.53 2.71 1.53
C TYR A 219 -16.22 3.39 1.10
N GLY A 220 -15.10 2.69 1.24
CA GLY A 220 -13.76 3.18 0.88
C GLY A 220 -12.94 2.12 0.17
N TYR A 221 -12.54 2.38 -1.07
CA TYR A 221 -11.72 1.47 -1.86
C TYR A 221 -10.45 2.20 -2.28
N HIS A 222 -9.29 1.67 -1.93
CA HIS A 222 -8.01 2.32 -2.20
C HIS A 222 -7.05 1.33 -2.84
N ALA A 223 -6.77 1.53 -4.13
CA ALA A 223 -5.75 0.79 -4.88
C ALA A 223 -4.37 1.38 -4.58
N LEU A 224 -3.40 0.54 -4.21
CA LEU A 224 -2.07 0.93 -3.76
C LEU A 224 -1.00 0.30 -4.66
N ALA A 225 0.05 1.04 -5.00
CA ALA A 225 1.19 0.56 -5.78
C ALA A 225 2.24 -0.13 -4.90
N ILE A 226 2.58 -1.39 -5.18
CA ILE A 226 3.67 -2.10 -4.48
C ILE A 226 5.05 -1.61 -4.94
N ASP A 227 5.21 -1.34 -6.23
CA ASP A 227 6.52 -1.14 -6.86
C ASP A 227 6.89 0.35 -7.02
N GLU A 228 6.25 1.22 -6.25
CA GLU A 228 6.62 2.62 -6.15
C GLU A 228 7.70 2.82 -5.09
N HIS A 229 8.83 3.37 -5.52
CA HIS A 229 10.06 3.42 -4.73
C HIS A 229 10.56 4.83 -4.42
N ARG A 230 9.89 5.89 -4.90
CA ARG A 230 10.28 7.27 -4.64
C ARG A 230 9.95 7.63 -3.18
N PRO A 231 10.93 8.13 -2.40
CA PRO A 231 10.70 8.51 -1.00
C PRO A 231 9.57 9.52 -0.80
N MET A 232 9.39 10.45 -1.75
CA MET A 232 8.33 11.47 -1.68
C MET A 232 6.93 10.95 -2.05
N PHE A 233 6.81 9.68 -2.46
CA PHE A 233 5.55 9.04 -2.85
C PHE A 233 5.17 7.95 -1.83
N GLU A 234 5.34 8.22 -0.53
CA GLU A 234 4.87 7.31 0.51
C GLU A 234 3.34 7.21 0.51
N ALA A 235 2.82 5.99 0.53
CA ALA A 235 1.38 5.76 0.50
C ALA A 235 0.71 6.20 1.82
N SER A 236 -0.31 7.02 1.71
CA SER A 236 -1.14 7.43 2.85
C SER A 236 -2.23 6.40 3.09
N LEU A 237 -2.03 5.44 3.99
CA LEU A 237 -3.04 4.42 4.29
C LEU A 237 -4.18 4.97 5.18
N TRP A 238 -5.39 4.42 5.06
CA TRP A 238 -6.43 4.55 6.08
C TRP A 238 -6.04 3.76 7.33
N ARG A 239 -6.05 4.46 8.45
CA ARG A 239 -5.73 3.92 9.77
C ARG A 239 -6.76 4.40 10.79
N ALA A 240 -7.15 3.52 11.70
CA ALA A 240 -8.01 3.85 12.84
C ALA A 240 -7.21 3.80 14.13
N PHE A 241 -7.48 4.75 15.03
CA PHE A 241 -7.06 4.62 16.42
C PHE A 241 -8.03 3.68 17.11
N ALA A 242 -7.49 2.70 17.82
CA ALA A 242 -8.23 1.83 18.71
C ALA A 242 -7.65 1.95 20.12
N GLU A 243 -8.51 2.08 21.13
CA GLU A 243 -8.09 2.00 22.53
C GLU A 243 -7.46 0.63 22.81
N THR A 244 -6.54 0.58 23.77
CA THR A 244 -5.88 -0.68 24.18
C THR A 244 -6.91 -1.76 24.50
N GLY A 245 -6.84 -2.89 23.80
CA GLY A 245 -7.75 -4.03 23.98
C GLY A 245 -9.05 -3.96 23.17
N LYS A 246 -9.27 -2.89 22.38
CA LYS A 246 -10.44 -2.72 21.51
C LYS A 246 -10.09 -2.70 20.02
N GLU A 247 -8.91 -3.19 19.64
CA GLU A 247 -8.42 -3.19 18.27
C GLU A 247 -9.34 -3.95 17.32
N ALA A 248 -9.72 -5.18 17.68
CA ALA A 248 -10.58 -6.02 16.85
C ALA A 248 -11.98 -5.41 16.66
N GLU A 249 -12.57 -4.87 17.72
CA GLU A 249 -13.88 -4.20 17.68
C GLU A 249 -13.84 -2.96 16.78
N THR A 250 -12.84 -2.09 16.99
CA THR A 250 -12.69 -0.86 16.22
C THR A 250 -12.52 -1.15 14.72
N LEU A 251 -11.75 -2.18 14.37
CA LEU A 251 -11.49 -2.56 12.98
C LEU A 251 -12.65 -3.32 12.33
N ALA A 252 -13.46 -4.06 13.09
CA ALA A 252 -14.59 -4.83 12.57
C ALA A 252 -15.63 -3.96 11.85
N ASP A 253 -15.83 -2.72 12.31
CA ASP A 253 -16.73 -1.77 11.66
C ASP A 253 -16.17 -1.28 10.32
N PHE A 254 -14.89 -0.93 10.29
CA PHE A 254 -14.27 -0.40 9.08
C PHE A 254 -14.06 -1.48 8.01
N THR A 255 -13.67 -2.70 8.40
CA THR A 255 -13.36 -3.80 7.46
C THR A 255 -14.54 -4.23 6.59
N LYS A 256 -15.78 -3.97 7.01
CA LYS A 256 -17.00 -4.23 6.19
C LYS A 256 -17.17 -3.24 5.03
N CYS A 257 -16.55 -2.07 5.15
CA CYS A 257 -16.82 -0.92 4.30
C CYS A 257 -15.58 -0.40 3.57
N TYR A 258 -14.40 -0.67 4.12
CA TYR A 258 -13.12 -0.16 3.64
C TYR A 258 -12.24 -1.33 3.20
N GLU A 259 -11.58 -1.18 2.06
CA GLU A 259 -10.59 -2.11 1.53
C GLU A 259 -9.43 -1.32 0.92
N GLN A 260 -8.22 -1.66 1.35
CA GLN A 260 -6.99 -1.09 0.81
C GLN A 260 -6.24 -2.24 0.14
N ARG A 261 -6.17 -2.23 -1.19
CA ARG A 261 -5.64 -3.36 -1.95
C ARG A 261 -4.34 -2.97 -2.64
N TRP A 262 -3.30 -3.77 -2.42
CA TRP A 262 -2.00 -3.62 -3.03
C TRP A 262 -1.96 -4.32 -4.39
N PHE A 263 -1.65 -3.58 -5.45
CA PHE A 263 -1.57 -4.03 -6.83
C PHE A 263 -0.12 -4.00 -7.34
N ILE A 264 0.14 -4.82 -8.36
CA ILE A 264 1.40 -4.81 -9.12
C ILE A 264 1.58 -3.44 -9.78
N GLY A 265 2.81 -2.95 -9.85
CA GLY A 265 3.16 -1.72 -10.54
C GLY A 265 3.52 -0.55 -9.62
N ALA A 266 4.13 0.47 -10.23
CA ALA A 266 4.45 1.75 -9.63
C ALA A 266 3.23 2.71 -9.62
N HIS A 267 3.43 3.95 -9.14
CA HIS A 267 2.35 4.91 -8.89
C HIS A 267 1.38 5.10 -10.08
N SER A 268 1.91 5.31 -11.28
CA SER A 268 1.12 5.52 -12.50
C SER A 268 0.76 4.22 -13.22
N ASP A 269 1.37 3.09 -12.88
CA ASP A 269 0.91 1.75 -13.30
C ASP A 269 -0.40 1.39 -12.57
N VAL A 270 -0.59 1.89 -11.35
CA VAL A 270 -1.84 1.76 -10.59
C VAL A 270 -2.84 2.87 -10.93
N GLY A 271 -2.39 4.11 -11.07
CA GLY A 271 -3.26 5.27 -11.28
C GLY A 271 -3.56 5.63 -12.73
N GLY A 272 -2.84 5.07 -13.69
CA GLY A 272 -2.77 5.56 -15.06
C GLY A 272 -1.85 6.79 -15.20
N GLY A 273 -1.60 7.20 -16.45
CA GLY A 273 -0.74 8.34 -16.76
C GLY A 273 0.35 8.03 -17.79
N TYR A 274 0.74 6.77 -17.93
CA TYR A 274 1.68 6.34 -18.96
C TYR A 274 0.98 6.07 -20.29
N GLN A 275 1.71 6.31 -21.39
CA GLN A 275 1.23 5.96 -22.73
C GLN A 275 1.41 4.45 -22.96
N ASP A 276 0.45 3.84 -23.66
CA ASP A 276 0.49 2.43 -24.06
C ASP A 276 0.71 1.43 -22.90
N ASP A 277 0.02 1.67 -21.79
CA ASP A 277 0.13 0.87 -20.57
C ASP A 277 -1.18 0.12 -20.24
N ASP A 278 -1.04 -1.18 -19.96
CA ASP A 278 -2.13 -2.12 -19.65
C ASP A 278 -2.28 -2.37 -18.14
N LEU A 279 -1.24 -2.13 -17.33
CA LEU A 279 -1.29 -2.34 -15.87
C LEU A 279 -2.43 -1.54 -15.19
N PRO A 280 -2.70 -0.27 -15.55
CA PRO A 280 -3.79 0.50 -14.96
C PRO A 280 -5.18 -0.08 -15.25
N ASN A 281 -5.31 -0.97 -16.24
CA ASN A 281 -6.59 -1.63 -16.54
C ASN A 281 -7.00 -2.57 -15.41
N ILE A 282 -6.05 -3.21 -14.73
CA ILE A 282 -6.30 -4.10 -13.58
C ILE A 282 -7.01 -3.32 -12.46
N THR A 283 -6.44 -2.18 -12.09
CA THR A 283 -6.95 -1.36 -10.97
C THR A 283 -8.21 -0.59 -11.35
N LEU A 284 -8.34 -0.17 -12.61
CA LEU A 284 -9.56 0.45 -13.13
C LEU A 284 -10.72 -0.54 -13.13
N HIS A 285 -10.51 -1.75 -13.64
CA HIS A 285 -11.51 -2.82 -13.62
C HIS A 285 -12.01 -3.09 -12.19
N TRP A 286 -11.08 -3.28 -11.25
CA TRP A 286 -11.42 -3.48 -9.85
C TRP A 286 -12.27 -2.33 -9.28
N MET A 287 -11.85 -1.08 -9.50
CA MET A 287 -12.59 0.08 -9.02
C MET A 287 -13.99 0.18 -9.64
N MET A 288 -14.13 -0.11 -10.94
CA MET A 288 -15.40 -0.14 -11.65
C MET A 288 -16.34 -1.22 -11.07
N GLN A 289 -15.83 -2.40 -10.73
CA GLN A 289 -16.62 -3.44 -10.08
C GLN A 289 -17.13 -2.98 -8.71
N LYS A 290 -16.28 -2.35 -7.88
CA LYS A 290 -16.69 -1.81 -6.58
C LYS A 290 -17.75 -0.71 -6.74
N ALA A 291 -17.54 0.22 -7.67
CA ALA A 291 -18.48 1.28 -7.99
C ALA A 291 -19.83 0.74 -8.51
N THR A 292 -19.79 -0.27 -9.38
CA THR A 292 -20.99 -0.91 -9.95
C THR A 292 -21.79 -1.66 -8.90
N ALA A 293 -21.13 -2.38 -8.00
CA ALA A 293 -21.77 -3.02 -6.85
C ALA A 293 -22.48 -2.02 -5.92
N LEU A 294 -22.04 -0.76 -5.94
CA LEU A 294 -22.65 0.36 -5.21
C LEU A 294 -23.58 1.22 -6.08
N GLY A 295 -23.96 0.73 -7.27
CA GLY A 295 -25.02 1.31 -8.09
C GLY A 295 -24.58 2.35 -9.12
N LEU A 296 -23.28 2.61 -9.29
CA LEU A 296 -22.84 3.36 -10.47
C LEU A 296 -22.97 2.51 -11.74
N ALA A 297 -23.23 3.16 -12.87
CA ALA A 297 -23.22 2.52 -14.17
C ALA A 297 -22.18 3.15 -15.10
N PHE A 298 -21.57 2.31 -15.92
CA PHE A 298 -20.59 2.68 -16.92
C PHE A 298 -21.12 2.32 -18.31
N THR A 299 -20.69 3.07 -19.33
CA THR A 299 -21.04 2.83 -20.74
C THR A 299 -20.51 1.48 -21.23
N HIS A 300 -19.36 1.06 -20.72
CA HIS A 300 -18.79 -0.28 -20.89
C HIS A 300 -17.79 -0.55 -19.76
N THR A 301 -17.51 -1.83 -19.51
CA THR A 301 -16.48 -2.26 -18.56
C THR A 301 -15.14 -2.40 -19.27
N ILE A 302 -14.07 -1.94 -18.62
CA ILE A 302 -12.70 -2.23 -19.09
C ILE A 302 -12.28 -3.57 -18.51
N GLU A 303 -11.98 -4.52 -19.38
CA GLU A 303 -11.45 -5.83 -19.00
C GLU A 303 -9.91 -5.81 -19.12
N PRO A 304 -9.16 -6.17 -18.06
CA PRO A 304 -7.72 -6.33 -18.16
C PRO A 304 -7.39 -7.43 -19.15
N ARG A 305 -6.33 -7.24 -19.95
CA ARG A 305 -5.82 -8.30 -20.82
C ARG A 305 -5.38 -9.50 -19.96
N PRO A 306 -5.69 -10.74 -20.36
CA PRO A 306 -5.15 -11.91 -19.68
C PRO A 306 -3.62 -11.86 -19.60
N GLY A 307 -3.07 -12.04 -18.40
CA GLY A 307 -1.63 -11.93 -18.17
C GLY A 307 -1.07 -10.51 -18.08
N ALA A 308 -1.90 -9.46 -17.97
CA ALA A 308 -1.42 -8.07 -17.83
C ALA A 308 -0.43 -7.86 -16.66
N TRP A 309 -0.52 -8.67 -15.59
CA TRP A 309 0.47 -8.65 -14.50
C TRP A 309 1.89 -9.06 -14.93
N HIS A 310 2.06 -9.59 -16.14
CA HIS A 310 3.38 -9.84 -16.73
C HIS A 310 4.04 -8.61 -17.33
N ASP A 311 3.29 -7.54 -17.56
CA ASP A 311 3.83 -6.36 -18.22
C ASP A 311 4.94 -5.72 -17.39
N PRO A 312 5.92 -5.07 -18.04
CA PRO A 312 7.01 -4.41 -17.33
C PRO A 312 6.50 -3.31 -16.42
N VAL A 313 6.90 -3.36 -15.14
CA VAL A 313 6.66 -2.28 -14.18
C VAL A 313 7.55 -1.09 -14.52
N HIS A 314 6.99 0.12 -14.52
CA HIS A 314 7.76 1.33 -14.79
C HIS A 314 8.67 1.67 -13.61
N ASP A 315 9.95 1.90 -13.88
CA ASP A 315 10.92 2.32 -12.86
C ASP A 315 10.84 3.84 -12.61
N SER A 316 9.77 4.25 -11.93
CA SER A 316 9.49 5.65 -11.60
C SER A 316 10.60 6.31 -10.78
N PHE A 317 11.30 5.53 -9.95
CA PHE A 317 12.44 5.99 -9.16
C PHE A 317 13.65 6.34 -10.03
N LYS A 318 14.04 5.46 -10.96
CA LYS A 318 15.16 5.75 -11.88
C LYS A 318 14.83 6.91 -12.81
N ALA A 319 13.60 6.98 -13.33
CA ALA A 319 13.15 8.10 -14.14
C ALA A 319 13.25 9.44 -13.36
N PHE A 320 12.82 9.45 -12.11
CA PHE A 320 12.90 10.62 -11.23
C PHE A 320 14.34 11.01 -10.88
N ALA A 321 15.18 10.04 -10.49
CA ALA A 321 16.58 10.27 -10.13
C ALA A 321 17.40 10.84 -11.30
N GLY A 322 17.14 10.35 -12.53
CA GLY A 322 17.81 10.80 -13.74
C GLY A 322 17.40 12.20 -14.21
N GLN A 323 16.18 12.66 -13.90
CA GLN A 323 15.66 13.96 -14.36
C GLN A 323 15.85 15.11 -13.36
N ILE A 324 15.73 14.86 -12.05
CA ILE A 324 15.60 15.93 -11.05
C ILE A 324 16.85 16.10 -10.19
N LEU A 325 17.61 15.02 -9.96
CA LEU A 325 18.69 15.06 -8.98
C LEU A 325 20.10 14.97 -9.58
N ASN A 326 20.26 14.66 -10.87
CA ASN A 326 21.57 14.49 -11.53
C ASN A 326 22.55 13.56 -10.77
N ILE A 327 22.05 12.62 -9.95
CA ILE A 327 22.89 11.77 -9.08
C ILE A 327 23.21 10.43 -9.73
N TRP A 328 23.80 10.49 -10.92
CA TRP A 328 24.36 9.29 -11.56
C TRP A 328 25.48 8.66 -10.71
N ASP A 329 26.14 9.43 -9.85
CA ASP A 329 27.26 8.97 -9.00
C ASP A 329 26.84 8.22 -7.72
N GLU A 330 25.57 8.27 -7.28
CA GLU A 330 25.10 7.58 -6.06
C GLU A 330 24.75 6.09 -6.26
N ILE A 331 24.75 5.62 -7.51
CA ILE A 331 24.61 4.19 -7.86
C ILE A 331 25.78 3.34 -7.29
N LYS A 332 26.85 3.98 -6.78
CA LYS A 332 28.00 3.30 -6.15
C LYS A 332 27.73 2.75 -4.73
N ASN A 333 26.59 3.07 -4.10
CA ASN A 333 26.31 2.71 -2.68
C ASN A 333 25.16 1.70 -2.46
N GLY A 334 24.77 0.91 -3.46
CA GLY A 334 23.72 -0.11 -3.33
C GLY A 334 22.29 0.39 -3.62
N ASP A 335 21.28 -0.44 -3.35
CA ASP A 335 19.88 -0.12 -3.63
C ASP A 335 19.31 0.91 -2.64
N GLN A 336 18.98 2.11 -3.13
CA GLN A 336 18.42 3.24 -2.35
C GLN A 336 16.89 3.35 -2.46
N ARG A 337 16.22 2.34 -3.04
CA ARG A 337 14.76 2.34 -3.20
C ARG A 337 14.04 2.35 -1.86
N ASN A 338 13.03 3.22 -1.73
CA ASN A 338 12.12 3.21 -0.59
C ASN A 338 10.97 2.21 -0.85
N TYR A 339 11.17 0.95 -0.49
CA TYR A 339 10.10 -0.05 -0.55
C TYR A 339 9.02 0.24 0.50
N ARG A 340 7.76 0.33 0.06
CA ARG A 340 6.60 0.67 0.91
C ARG A 340 6.26 -0.42 1.90
N ASP A 341 5.93 -0.04 3.13
CA ASP A 341 5.49 -0.99 4.15
C ASP A 341 4.09 -1.54 3.85
N ILE A 342 4.00 -2.86 3.68
CA ILE A 342 2.76 -3.62 3.47
C ILE A 342 2.37 -4.32 4.77
N GLY A 343 1.10 -4.20 5.19
CA GLY A 343 0.60 -4.79 6.43
C GLY A 343 1.28 -4.21 7.66
N ARG A 344 1.24 -2.87 7.79
CA ARG A 344 1.94 -2.16 8.87
C ARG A 344 1.44 -2.61 10.23
N LEU A 345 2.37 -2.96 11.12
CA LEU A 345 2.03 -3.34 12.49
C LEU A 345 1.39 -2.14 13.23
N PRO A 346 0.44 -2.41 14.15
CA PRO A 346 -0.13 -1.39 15.01
C PRO A 346 0.96 -0.58 15.71
N ARG A 347 0.83 0.75 15.69
CA ARG A 347 1.74 1.65 16.40
C ARG A 347 1.09 2.13 17.68
N SER A 348 1.67 1.83 18.83
CA SER A 348 1.20 2.36 20.11
C SER A 348 1.29 3.89 20.11
N ILE A 349 0.20 4.53 20.52
CA ILE A 349 0.09 5.98 20.67
C ILE A 349 -0.71 6.29 21.95
N VAL A 350 -0.38 7.42 22.57
CA VAL A 350 -1.20 8.01 23.64
C VAL A 350 -1.79 9.28 23.08
N THR A 351 -3.10 9.44 23.19
CA THR A 351 -3.79 10.65 22.73
C THR A 351 -3.42 11.83 23.62
N ALA A 352 -3.67 13.05 23.14
CA ALA A 352 -3.50 14.26 23.96
C ALA A 352 -4.38 14.25 25.22
N GLY A 353 -5.51 13.53 25.17
CA GLY A 353 -6.39 13.27 26.32
C GLY A 353 -5.88 12.22 27.31
N GLY A 354 -4.74 11.58 27.05
CA GLY A 354 -4.14 10.55 27.91
C GLY A 354 -4.64 9.13 27.64
N THR A 355 -5.50 8.92 26.64
CA THR A 355 -5.99 7.60 26.26
C THR A 355 -4.89 6.81 25.54
N ALA A 356 -4.48 5.69 26.11
CA ALA A 356 -3.54 4.79 25.46
C ALA A 356 -4.26 3.89 24.44
N GLY A 357 -3.62 3.68 23.29
CA GLY A 357 -4.12 2.76 22.28
C GLY A 357 -3.14 2.56 21.13
N SER A 358 -3.66 2.08 20.01
CA SER A 358 -2.89 1.71 18.84
C SER A 358 -3.47 2.34 17.57
N LEU A 359 -2.59 2.82 16.69
CA LEU A 359 -2.96 3.22 15.34
C LEU A 359 -2.83 2.01 14.39
N CYS A 360 -3.96 1.44 14.00
CA CYS A 360 -4.06 0.21 13.22
C CYS A 360 -4.42 0.51 11.77
N THR A 361 -3.79 -0.18 10.81
CA THR A 361 -4.22 -0.09 9.40
C THR A 361 -5.52 -0.85 9.19
N ILE A 362 -6.36 -0.36 8.29
CA ILE A 362 -7.67 -0.94 8.00
C ILE A 362 -7.59 -1.83 6.76
N ASN A 363 -7.98 -3.10 6.91
CA ASN A 363 -8.29 -4.03 5.81
C ASN A 363 -7.34 -3.97 4.60
N GLU A 364 -6.04 -4.17 4.86
CA GLU A 364 -5.05 -4.33 3.78
C GLU A 364 -5.20 -5.70 3.14
N THR A 365 -5.23 -5.76 1.81
CA THR A 365 -5.29 -7.00 1.02
C THR A 365 -4.27 -6.95 -0.12
N ILE A 366 -3.84 -8.10 -0.62
CA ILE A 366 -2.96 -8.22 -1.78
C ILE A 366 -3.80 -8.64 -2.98
N ASP A 367 -3.66 -7.95 -4.11
CA ASP A 367 -4.38 -8.28 -5.32
C ASP A 367 -3.82 -9.54 -6.02
N ASP A 368 -4.69 -10.25 -6.73
CA ASP A 368 -4.32 -11.41 -7.54
C ASP A 368 -3.22 -11.10 -8.56
N SER A 369 -3.15 -9.88 -9.07
CA SER A 369 -2.09 -9.45 -9.99
C SER A 369 -0.69 -9.59 -9.37
N VAL A 370 -0.54 -9.24 -8.09
CA VAL A 370 0.70 -9.40 -7.31
C VAL A 370 0.96 -10.87 -7.02
N LEU A 371 -0.07 -11.58 -6.58
CA LEU A 371 0.03 -12.99 -6.20
C LEU A 371 0.44 -13.87 -7.40
N ARG A 372 -0.15 -13.63 -8.57
CA ARG A 372 0.21 -14.32 -9.81
C ARG A 372 1.61 -13.95 -10.27
N ARG A 373 1.97 -12.65 -10.26
CA ARG A 373 3.34 -12.24 -10.60
C ARG A 373 4.37 -12.87 -9.67
N TRP A 374 4.09 -12.94 -8.37
CA TRP A 374 4.94 -13.61 -7.39
C TRP A 374 5.12 -15.11 -7.68
N GLN A 375 4.04 -15.81 -8.02
CA GLN A 375 4.06 -17.24 -8.33
C GLN A 375 4.79 -17.53 -9.64
N GLU A 376 4.56 -16.73 -10.68
CA GLU A 376 4.99 -17.01 -12.05
C GLU A 376 6.36 -16.40 -12.39
N ASP A 377 6.75 -15.31 -11.72
CA ASP A 377 8.06 -14.68 -11.85
C ASP A 377 8.87 -14.83 -10.55
N PRO A 378 9.89 -15.71 -10.54
CA PRO A 378 10.72 -15.93 -9.35
C PRO A 378 11.66 -14.77 -9.02
N THR A 379 11.83 -13.81 -9.95
CA THR A 379 12.62 -12.60 -9.70
C THR A 379 11.81 -11.51 -8.99
N TYR A 380 10.47 -11.62 -9.02
CA TYR A 380 9.59 -10.66 -8.36
C TYR A 380 9.49 -10.94 -6.86
N ARG A 381 10.43 -10.41 -6.07
CA ARG A 381 10.49 -10.55 -4.61
C ARG A 381 10.71 -9.21 -3.90
N PRO A 382 9.76 -8.24 -3.98
CA PRO A 382 9.90 -6.97 -3.27
C PRO A 382 10.13 -7.19 -1.76
N PRO A 383 11.17 -6.59 -1.13
CA PRO A 383 11.56 -6.90 0.25
C PRO A 383 10.44 -6.73 1.29
N LYS A 384 9.57 -5.72 1.13
CA LYS A 384 8.46 -5.48 2.05
C LYS A 384 7.29 -6.44 1.85
N LEU A 385 7.09 -6.92 0.63
CA LEU A 385 6.13 -7.99 0.32
C LEU A 385 6.60 -9.34 0.87
N VAL A 386 7.91 -9.65 0.71
CA VAL A 386 8.55 -10.79 1.37
C VAL A 386 8.30 -10.72 2.88
N GLY A 387 8.59 -9.58 3.51
CA GLY A 387 8.36 -9.37 4.93
C GLY A 387 6.89 -9.51 5.33
N TYR A 388 5.94 -9.09 4.48
CA TYR A 388 4.51 -9.27 4.72
C TYR A 388 4.12 -10.76 4.75
N PHE A 389 4.59 -11.56 3.80
CA PHE A 389 4.32 -13.00 3.77
C PHE A 389 5.02 -13.78 4.88
N VAL A 390 6.17 -13.31 5.38
CA VAL A 390 6.78 -13.85 6.63
C VAL A 390 5.81 -13.73 7.79
N ARG A 391 5.16 -12.56 7.93
CA ARG A 391 4.24 -12.28 9.04
C ARG A 391 2.86 -12.92 8.84
N ASN A 392 2.46 -13.12 7.58
CA ASN A 392 1.13 -13.61 7.21
C ASN A 392 1.24 -14.83 6.26
N PRO A 393 1.74 -15.99 6.73
CA PRO A 393 1.94 -17.16 5.86
C PRO A 393 0.63 -17.76 5.32
N GLY A 394 -0.52 -17.42 5.93
CA GLY A 394 -1.85 -17.79 5.41
C GLY A 394 -2.24 -17.04 4.14
N GLU A 395 -1.70 -15.83 3.93
CA GLU A 395 -1.98 -14.98 2.76
C GLU A 395 -1.10 -15.33 1.55
N LEU A 396 -0.23 -16.34 1.70
CA LEU A 396 0.49 -16.90 0.56
C LEU A 396 -0.53 -17.51 -0.41
N PRO A 397 -0.39 -17.25 -1.72
CA PRO A 397 -1.43 -17.61 -2.67
C PRO A 397 -1.74 -19.11 -2.64
N HIS A 398 -3.04 -19.44 -2.66
CA HIS A 398 -3.57 -20.80 -2.54
C HIS A 398 -3.80 -21.45 -3.93
N GLY A 399 -3.32 -22.69 -4.12
CA GLY A 399 -3.54 -23.53 -5.32
C GLY A 399 -2.75 -23.07 -6.55
N THR A 400 -2.33 -23.90 -7.51
CA THR A 400 -2.53 -25.32 -7.86
C THR A 400 -1.25 -25.69 -8.62
N THR A 401 -0.45 -26.68 -8.16
CA THR A 401 0.80 -27.12 -8.85
C THR A 401 1.76 -26.00 -9.25
N THR A 402 1.98 -24.99 -8.41
CA THR A 402 2.92 -23.89 -8.72
C THR A 402 4.21 -24.04 -7.95
N ALA A 403 5.25 -24.44 -8.67
CA ALA A 403 6.59 -24.51 -8.12
C ALA A 403 7.14 -23.10 -7.89
N GLN A 404 7.58 -22.82 -6.65
CA GLN A 404 8.25 -21.59 -6.29
C GLN A 404 9.73 -21.72 -6.61
N ARG A 405 10.30 -20.82 -7.41
CA ARG A 405 11.75 -20.81 -7.63
C ARG A 405 12.48 -19.90 -6.65
N THR A 406 13.59 -20.39 -6.12
CA THR A 406 14.41 -19.67 -5.13
C THR A 406 15.20 -18.55 -5.80
N GLN A 407 15.60 -17.55 -5.01
CA GLN A 407 16.78 -16.73 -5.33
C GLN A 407 18.03 -17.62 -5.43
N ARG A 408 19.13 -17.05 -5.92
CA ARG A 408 20.43 -17.74 -5.97
C ARG A 408 20.86 -18.16 -4.56
N ILE A 409 21.11 -19.45 -4.40
CA ILE A 409 21.66 -20.04 -3.19
C ILE A 409 23.15 -20.18 -3.41
N TYR A 410 23.92 -19.31 -2.77
CA TYR A 410 25.37 -19.24 -2.88
C TYR A 410 26.04 -20.18 -1.89
N ALA A 411 27.09 -20.87 -2.35
CA ALA A 411 27.88 -21.77 -1.53
C ALA A 411 28.69 -21.06 -0.44
N GLU A 412 29.15 -19.84 -0.71
CA GLU A 412 29.93 -18.99 0.21
C GLU A 412 29.09 -18.31 1.30
N LYS A 413 27.76 -18.39 1.23
CA LYS A 413 26.89 -17.69 2.20
C LYS A 413 26.58 -18.58 3.40
N TYR A 414 26.83 -18.03 4.59
CA TYR A 414 26.44 -18.67 5.84
C TYR A 414 24.91 -18.88 5.94
N TRP A 415 24.11 -17.92 5.45
CA TRP A 415 22.67 -18.11 5.25
C TRP A 415 22.22 -17.51 3.92
N ASN A 416 21.46 -18.28 3.14
CA ASN A 416 20.77 -17.82 1.94
C ASN A 416 19.28 -17.64 2.25
N GLN A 417 18.78 -16.42 2.04
CA GLN A 417 17.33 -16.19 1.97
C GLN A 417 16.84 -16.64 0.60
N THR A 418 15.97 -17.64 0.55
CA THR A 418 15.58 -18.24 -0.75
C THR A 418 14.44 -17.51 -1.43
N GLY A 419 13.67 -16.68 -0.71
CA GLY A 419 12.44 -16.09 -1.24
C GLY A 419 11.29 -17.09 -1.46
N VAL A 420 11.47 -18.37 -1.11
CA VAL A 420 10.43 -19.39 -1.11
C VAL A 420 9.80 -19.48 0.28
N PHE A 421 8.48 -19.55 0.33
CA PHE A 421 7.74 -19.68 1.58
C PHE A 421 7.03 -21.01 1.67
N LEU A 422 7.17 -21.65 2.82
CA LEU A 422 6.67 -22.98 3.09
C LEU A 422 5.64 -22.91 4.21
N ARG A 423 4.64 -23.79 4.17
CA ARG A 423 3.60 -23.93 5.17
C ARG A 423 3.82 -25.18 6.01
N ALA A 424 3.60 -25.05 7.32
CA ALA A 424 3.68 -26.16 8.26
C ALA A 424 2.79 -27.33 7.82
N GLY A 425 3.32 -28.55 7.87
CA GLY A 425 2.60 -29.78 7.54
C GLY A 425 2.30 -30.00 6.04
N VAL A 426 2.66 -29.07 5.17
CA VAL A 426 2.52 -29.23 3.71
C VAL A 426 3.73 -29.98 3.16
N ARG A 427 3.49 -30.88 2.20
CA ARG A 427 4.53 -31.65 1.52
C ARG A 427 5.01 -30.92 0.27
N TYR A 428 6.32 -30.89 0.09
CA TYR A 428 6.98 -30.20 -1.02
C TYR A 428 7.98 -31.13 -1.71
N ARG A 429 8.31 -30.83 -2.97
CA ARG A 429 9.44 -31.41 -3.72
C ARG A 429 10.32 -30.28 -4.25
N ALA A 430 11.63 -30.42 -4.11
CA ALA A 430 12.58 -29.44 -4.65
C ALA A 430 13.44 -30.05 -5.76
N HIS A 431 13.59 -29.33 -6.87
CA HIS A 431 14.47 -29.68 -7.97
C HIS A 431 15.53 -28.59 -8.18
N VAL A 432 16.77 -28.98 -8.50
CA VAL A 432 17.75 -28.02 -9.00
C VAL A 432 17.31 -27.58 -10.40
N VAL A 433 17.27 -26.27 -10.65
CA VAL A 433 16.89 -25.74 -11.97
C VAL A 433 17.98 -26.11 -13.00
N PRO A 434 17.68 -26.93 -14.02
CA PRO A 434 18.70 -27.40 -14.95
C PRO A 434 19.31 -26.25 -15.76
N GLY A 435 20.64 -26.26 -15.89
CA GLY A 435 21.37 -25.25 -16.68
C GLY A 435 21.42 -23.84 -16.05
N VAL A 436 20.91 -23.66 -14.83
CA VAL A 436 20.92 -22.38 -14.11
C VAL A 436 21.75 -22.53 -12.83
N GLY A 437 22.92 -21.91 -12.81
CA GLY A 437 23.83 -21.97 -11.67
C GLY A 437 25.30 -21.88 -12.08
N GLU A 438 26.16 -21.97 -11.09
CA GLU A 438 27.61 -22.13 -11.24
C GLU A 438 28.05 -23.41 -10.53
N PRO A 439 29.12 -24.09 -11.00
CA PRO A 439 29.64 -25.27 -10.34
C PRO A 439 29.95 -24.99 -8.86
N LEU A 440 29.40 -25.85 -8.01
CA LEU A 440 29.55 -25.84 -6.57
C LEU A 440 30.95 -26.33 -6.18
N ARG A 441 31.75 -25.49 -5.52
CA ARG A 441 33.15 -25.79 -5.19
C ARG A 441 33.51 -25.51 -3.74
N ASP A 442 34.37 -26.35 -3.20
CA ASP A 442 35.15 -26.11 -1.99
C ASP A 442 36.64 -26.21 -2.39
N LEU A 443 37.33 -25.07 -2.43
CA LEU A 443 38.71 -24.96 -2.94
C LEU A 443 38.84 -25.58 -4.35
N LYS A 444 39.54 -26.72 -4.44
CA LYS A 444 39.79 -27.47 -5.68
C LYS A 444 38.77 -28.59 -5.92
N TYR A 445 37.92 -28.89 -4.95
CA TYR A 445 36.91 -29.94 -5.05
C TYR A 445 35.65 -29.36 -5.68
N ILE A 446 35.02 -30.14 -6.57
CA ILE A 446 33.79 -29.78 -7.26
C ILE A 446 32.73 -30.78 -6.83
N ALA A 447 31.62 -30.30 -6.28
CA ALA A 447 30.49 -31.15 -5.90
C ALA A 447 29.69 -31.56 -7.15
N ARG A 448 29.14 -32.78 -7.11
CA ARG A 448 28.25 -33.32 -8.17
C ARG A 448 26.88 -32.66 -8.19
N GLY A 449 26.46 -32.09 -7.07
CA GLY A 449 25.16 -31.46 -6.91
C GLY A 449 24.89 -31.09 -5.45
N ILE A 450 23.60 -30.96 -5.11
CA ILE A 450 23.17 -30.49 -3.78
C ILE A 450 23.08 -31.61 -2.72
N ASP A 451 23.15 -32.88 -3.11
CA ASP A 451 23.00 -34.03 -2.20
C ASP A 451 24.21 -34.23 -1.26
N GLY A 452 25.30 -33.52 -1.54
CA GLY A 452 26.55 -33.54 -0.79
C GLY A 452 27.49 -34.68 -1.15
N GLU A 453 28.71 -34.58 -0.62
CA GLU A 453 29.85 -35.39 -0.97
C GLU A 453 30.48 -36.08 0.24
N ASP A 454 30.98 -37.30 0.01
CA ASP A 454 31.71 -38.08 1.01
C ASP A 454 33.22 -37.80 0.90
N TRP A 455 33.61 -36.52 0.93
CA TRP A 455 35.01 -36.12 0.82
C TRP A 455 35.79 -36.51 2.09
N ASP A 456 36.86 -37.30 1.90
CA ASP A 456 37.71 -37.83 2.98
C ASP A 456 39.19 -37.45 2.76
N SER A 457 39.44 -36.19 2.42
CA SER A 457 40.82 -35.69 2.35
C SER A 457 41.37 -35.40 3.75
N VAL A 458 42.70 -35.29 3.90
CA VAL A 458 43.33 -34.88 5.16
C VAL A 458 42.74 -33.55 5.67
N ALA A 459 42.46 -32.61 4.76
CA ALA A 459 41.86 -31.32 5.10
C ALA A 459 40.45 -31.49 5.70
N HIS A 460 39.58 -32.30 5.06
CA HIS A 460 38.22 -32.54 5.55
C HIS A 460 38.20 -33.31 6.88
N ARG A 461 39.07 -34.31 7.07
CA ARG A 461 39.18 -35.02 8.35
C ARG A 461 39.61 -34.09 9.48
N THR A 462 40.62 -33.25 9.23
CA THR A 462 41.08 -32.26 10.20
C THR A 462 39.99 -31.24 10.50
N ALA A 463 39.32 -30.69 9.48
CA ALA A 463 38.21 -29.76 9.65
C ALA A 463 37.06 -30.37 10.46
N SER A 464 36.68 -31.62 10.18
CA SER A 464 35.66 -32.35 10.94
C SER A 464 36.01 -32.51 12.42
N LEU A 465 37.28 -32.80 12.72
CA LEU A 465 37.75 -33.03 14.09
C LEU A 465 37.85 -31.72 14.90
N VAL A 466 38.24 -30.62 14.24
CA VAL A 466 38.53 -29.35 14.93
C VAL A 466 37.30 -28.46 15.01
N HIS A 467 36.45 -28.45 13.98
CA HIS A 467 35.36 -27.48 13.84
C HIS A 467 33.96 -28.10 13.80
N GLY A 468 33.84 -29.39 13.49
CA GLY A 468 32.54 -30.01 13.23
C GLY A 468 31.87 -29.46 11.96
N LYS A 469 30.79 -30.10 11.50
CA LYS A 469 29.97 -29.56 10.40
C LYS A 469 28.79 -28.82 11.01
N ARG A 470 28.23 -27.84 10.30
CA ARG A 470 27.00 -27.16 10.74
C ARG A 470 25.83 -28.11 10.95
N LYS A 471 25.76 -29.16 10.13
CA LYS A 471 24.93 -30.34 10.35
C LYS A 471 25.82 -31.58 10.35
N ASP A 472 26.14 -32.08 11.54
CA ASP A 472 27.11 -33.17 11.75
C ASP A 472 26.75 -34.48 11.04
N ASP A 473 25.47 -34.81 10.96
CA ASP A 473 24.93 -36.02 10.34
C ASP A 473 24.73 -35.90 8.81
N ALA A 474 24.98 -34.73 8.21
CA ALA A 474 24.87 -34.51 6.77
C ALA A 474 26.23 -34.55 6.06
N LYS A 475 26.25 -34.86 4.77
CA LYS A 475 27.48 -34.90 3.96
C LYS A 475 28.15 -33.53 3.83
N TRP A 476 29.42 -33.50 3.45
CA TRP A 476 30.09 -32.25 3.07
C TRP A 476 29.38 -31.63 1.88
N PHE A 477 29.20 -30.32 1.88
CA PHE A 477 28.56 -29.60 0.79
C PHE A 477 27.13 -30.06 0.45
N ALA A 478 26.45 -30.77 1.36
CA ALA A 478 25.02 -31.04 1.22
C ALA A 478 24.25 -29.73 1.39
N LEU A 479 23.26 -29.46 0.55
CA LEU A 479 22.38 -28.32 0.74
C LEU A 479 21.44 -28.59 1.90
N ILE A 480 21.43 -27.69 2.88
CA ILE A 480 20.59 -27.78 4.07
C ILE A 480 19.50 -26.72 3.98
N GLY A 481 18.25 -27.14 4.14
CA GLY A 481 17.09 -26.25 4.26
C GLY A 481 16.70 -26.08 5.73
N THR A 482 16.15 -24.92 6.08
CA THR A 482 15.49 -24.67 7.37
C THR A 482 14.48 -23.53 7.24
N VAL A 483 13.46 -23.47 8.10
CA VAL A 483 12.54 -22.32 8.16
C VAL A 483 12.82 -21.44 9.39
N ASP A 484 13.31 -22.05 10.46
CA ASP A 484 13.47 -21.41 11.78
C ASP A 484 14.88 -21.53 12.37
N LYS A 485 15.82 -22.09 11.60
CA LYS A 485 17.21 -22.43 11.99
C LYS A 485 17.34 -23.52 13.05
N ASN A 486 16.25 -23.92 13.70
CA ASN A 486 16.23 -24.92 14.76
C ASN A 486 15.94 -26.32 14.21
N HIS A 487 15.23 -26.41 13.08
CA HIS A 487 14.87 -27.67 12.43
C HIS A 487 15.46 -27.75 11.01
N PRO A 488 16.77 -27.99 10.85
CA PRO A 488 17.39 -28.14 9.53
C PRO A 488 17.17 -29.54 8.93
N TRP A 489 16.97 -29.62 7.62
CA TRP A 489 16.88 -30.87 6.86
C TRP A 489 17.84 -30.89 5.67
N VAL A 490 18.28 -32.07 5.27
CA VAL A 490 19.10 -32.25 4.06
C VAL A 490 18.18 -32.16 2.85
N MET A 491 18.46 -31.22 1.95
CA MET A 491 17.80 -31.14 0.65
C MET A 491 18.42 -32.13 -0.32
N LYS A 492 17.58 -32.70 -1.18
CA LYS A 492 18.00 -33.59 -2.26
C LYS A 492 17.33 -33.15 -3.55
N ASP A 493 18.02 -33.30 -4.67
CA ASP A 493 17.42 -33.01 -5.98
C ASP A 493 16.30 -34.01 -6.29
N GLY A 494 15.08 -33.51 -6.47
CA GLY A 494 13.85 -34.31 -6.54
C GLY A 494 13.36 -34.89 -5.22
N GLY A 495 13.97 -34.52 -4.09
CA GLY A 495 13.59 -34.98 -2.76
C GLY A 495 12.30 -34.34 -2.25
N GLU A 496 11.48 -35.13 -1.57
CA GLU A 496 10.29 -34.65 -0.85
C GLU A 496 10.61 -34.26 0.59
N PHE A 497 9.94 -33.23 1.11
CA PHE A 497 10.10 -32.79 2.49
C PHE A 497 8.83 -32.10 3.02
N THR A 498 8.73 -32.00 4.34
CA THR A 498 7.68 -31.27 5.08
C THR A 498 8.33 -30.39 6.13
N VAL A 499 7.73 -29.24 6.44
CA VAL A 499 8.27 -28.33 7.46
C VAL A 499 7.38 -28.30 8.72
N PRO A 500 7.98 -28.17 9.92
CA PRO A 500 7.22 -28.17 11.18
C PRO A 500 6.55 -26.81 11.46
N VAL A 501 7.06 -25.72 10.87
CA VAL A 501 6.56 -24.36 11.02
C VAL A 501 6.45 -23.67 9.66
N SER A 502 5.52 -22.73 9.53
CA SER A 502 5.38 -21.91 8.33
C SER A 502 6.39 -20.76 8.35
N GLY A 503 6.96 -20.43 7.19
CA GLY A 503 7.89 -19.30 7.07
C GLY A 503 8.75 -19.36 5.80
N GLN A 504 9.70 -18.45 5.70
CA GLN A 504 10.63 -18.42 4.57
C GLN A 504 11.66 -19.55 4.70
N MET A 505 11.86 -20.30 3.62
CA MET A 505 12.95 -21.28 3.54
C MET A 505 14.29 -20.53 3.48
N LEU A 506 15.19 -20.89 4.37
CA LEU A 506 16.58 -20.51 4.37
C LEU A 506 17.42 -21.71 3.97
N CYS A 507 18.53 -21.45 3.27
CA CYS A 507 19.42 -22.50 2.81
C CYS A 507 20.90 -22.21 3.11
N TYR A 508 21.69 -23.25 3.24
CA TYR A 508 23.16 -23.16 3.24
C TYR A 508 23.79 -24.46 2.76
N PHE A 509 25.00 -24.39 2.22
CA PHE A 509 25.78 -25.59 1.91
C PHE A 509 26.53 -26.04 3.17
N ASN A 510 26.42 -27.32 3.51
CA ASN A 510 26.96 -27.85 4.75
C ASN A 510 28.49 -27.83 4.74
N ASP A 511 29.07 -27.15 5.70
CA ASP A 511 30.51 -27.02 5.88
C ASP A 511 30.79 -26.75 7.36
N VAL A 512 32.02 -26.37 7.69
CA VAL A 512 32.47 -26.12 9.07
C VAL A 512 31.56 -25.15 9.84
N GLN A 513 31.38 -25.41 11.13
CA GLN A 513 30.53 -24.63 12.02
C GLN A 513 31.23 -23.36 12.54
N ILE A 514 31.74 -22.51 11.64
CA ILE A 514 32.38 -21.23 11.99
C ILE A 514 31.80 -20.11 11.13
N GLU A 515 31.29 -19.07 11.79
CA GLU A 515 30.66 -17.91 11.14
C GLU A 515 31.69 -16.89 10.61
N LEU A 516 32.95 -16.96 11.06
CA LEU A 516 34.04 -16.03 10.68
C LEU A 516 35.03 -16.65 9.68
N GLY A 517 34.88 -16.32 8.39
CA GLY A 517 35.96 -16.38 7.37
C GLY A 517 36.31 -17.75 6.76
N PHE A 518 35.57 -18.83 7.07
CA PHE A 518 35.83 -20.17 6.53
C PHE A 518 34.91 -20.60 5.38
N TYR A 519 33.97 -19.75 4.96
CA TYR A 519 33.15 -19.99 3.76
C TYR A 519 33.73 -19.33 2.51
N ASP A 520 34.78 -18.52 2.65
CA ASP A 520 35.34 -17.70 1.56
C ASP A 520 36.09 -18.54 0.49
N ASN A 521 36.37 -19.81 0.81
CA ASN A 521 36.91 -20.81 -0.13
C ASN A 521 35.82 -21.55 -0.91
N ASN A 522 34.56 -21.36 -0.55
CA ASN A 522 33.43 -21.94 -1.25
C ASN A 522 33.03 -21.02 -2.40
N SER A 523 32.57 -21.59 -3.51
CA SER A 523 32.08 -20.80 -4.64
C SER A 523 31.02 -21.54 -5.44
N GLY A 524 30.34 -20.77 -6.29
CA GLY A 524 29.21 -21.25 -7.08
C GLY A 524 27.87 -21.05 -6.39
N TRP A 525 26.81 -21.29 -7.15
CA TRP A 525 25.44 -21.11 -6.69
C TRP A 525 24.46 -21.97 -7.49
N VAL A 526 23.32 -22.26 -6.89
CA VAL A 526 22.20 -22.96 -7.54
C VAL A 526 20.90 -22.20 -7.33
N MET A 527 19.89 -22.52 -8.13
CA MET A 527 18.49 -22.18 -7.84
C MET A 527 17.68 -23.46 -7.75
N LEU A 528 16.70 -23.48 -6.85
CA LEU A 528 15.76 -24.59 -6.73
C LEU A 528 14.39 -24.17 -7.24
N GLU A 529 13.66 -25.13 -7.75
CA GLU A 529 12.23 -25.08 -8.02
C GLU A 529 11.51 -25.96 -7.00
N VAL A 530 10.65 -25.35 -6.18
CA VAL A 530 10.02 -25.98 -5.01
C VAL A 530 8.52 -26.10 -5.23
N GLU A 531 8.07 -27.29 -5.59
CA GLU A 531 6.68 -27.63 -5.86
C GLU A 531 5.96 -28.08 -4.58
N GLN A 532 4.73 -27.61 -4.39
CA GLN A 532 3.82 -28.18 -3.41
C GLN A 532 3.13 -29.43 -3.99
N LEU A 533 3.20 -30.55 -3.26
CA LEU A 533 2.65 -31.85 -3.66
C LEU A 533 1.23 -32.11 -3.18
#